data_AF-A0AAD8HXN6-F1
#
_entry.id   AF-A0AAD8HXN6-F1
#
_cell.length_a   1.000
_cell.length_b   1.000
_cell.length_c   1.000
_cell.angle_alpha   90.00
_cell.angle_beta   90.00
_cell.angle_gamma   90.00
#
_symmetry.space_group_name_H-M   'P 1'
#
loop_
_entity.id
_entity.type
_entity.pdbx_description
1 polymer ?
#
loop_
_entity_poly.entity_id
_entity_poly.type
_entity_poly.pdbx_seq_one_letter_code
_entity_poly.pdbx_strand_id
1 'polypeptide(L)'
;MATISQFYLFPSNPTQHNSDPRKLRITYCLAFKETSNQDHNVEKWRDHLRVMFAAGGTGGHIYPAIAIADQLKTINPNRQILFIGTPNGMESIAVPSAGYDFRTVPATIHPVI
;
A
#
# COMPACT_ATOMS: atom_id res chain seq x y z
N MET A 1 27.87 17.50 0.85
CA MET A 1 26.75 16.82 1.53
C MET A 1 26.12 15.87 0.54
N ALA A 2 26.45 14.58 0.61
CA ALA A 2 25.97 13.58 -0.35
C ALA A 2 24.68 12.94 0.20
N THR A 3 23.55 13.20 -0.46
CA THR A 3 22.30 12.49 -0.19
C THR A 3 22.38 11.14 -0.92
N ILE A 4 22.85 10.09 -0.24
CA ILE A 4 22.74 8.73 -0.76
C ILE A 4 21.29 8.30 -0.56
N SER A 5 20.47 8.51 -1.59
CA SER A 5 19.15 7.91 -1.66
C SER A 5 19.34 6.44 -1.99
N GLN A 6 19.26 5.56 -1.00
CA GLN A 6 19.44 4.13 -1.22
C GLN A 6 18.16 3.55 -1.83
N PHE A 7 18.20 3.31 -3.14
CA PHE A 7 17.12 2.66 -3.88
C PHE A 7 17.18 1.15 -3.63
N TYR A 8 16.18 0.61 -2.95
CA TYR A 8 16.05 -0.84 -2.80
C TYR A 8 15.04 -1.35 -3.83
N LEU A 9 15.50 -2.16 -4.79
CA LEU A 9 14.62 -2.95 -5.65
C LEU A 9 14.28 -4.26 -4.94
N PHE A 10 12.99 -4.52 -4.75
CA PHE A 10 12.52 -5.81 -4.23
C PHE A 10 12.19 -6.76 -5.40
N PRO A 11 13.05 -7.75 -5.72
CA PRO A 11 12.74 -8.72 -6.76
C PRO A 11 11.60 -9.65 -6.30
N SER A 12 10.60 -9.83 -7.15
CA SER A 12 9.51 -10.79 -6.94
C SER A 12 9.97 -12.23 -7.23
N ASN A 13 9.67 -13.18 -6.34
CA ASN A 13 9.96 -14.61 -6.51
C ASN A 13 9.17 -15.17 -7.72
N PRO A 14 9.77 -15.93 -8.66
CA PRO A 14 9.08 -16.36 -9.86
C PRO A 14 8.19 -17.57 -9.55
N THR A 15 6.86 -17.38 -9.46
CA THR A 15 5.92 -18.50 -9.55
C THR A 15 4.79 -18.24 -10.54
N GLN A 16 4.85 -19.09 -11.58
CA GLN A 16 3.85 -19.67 -12.47
C GLN A 16 2.77 -18.78 -13.11
N HIS A 17 2.76 -18.91 -14.44
CA HIS A 17 1.84 -18.32 -15.41
C HIS A 17 0.39 -18.72 -15.09
N ASN A 18 -0.44 -17.74 -14.72
CA ASN A 18 -1.88 -17.91 -14.50
C ASN A 18 -2.61 -16.73 -15.17
N SER A 19 -3.65 -17.02 -15.94
CA SER A 19 -4.33 -16.19 -16.92
C SER A 19 -5.50 -15.34 -16.38
N ASP A 20 -5.47 -14.90 -15.11
CA ASP A 20 -6.49 -13.98 -14.59
C ASP A 20 -6.18 -12.53 -15.02
N PRO A 21 -7.04 -11.87 -15.81
CA PRO A 21 -6.84 -10.49 -16.28
C PRO A 21 -6.86 -9.43 -15.16
N ARG A 22 -7.19 -9.80 -13.92
CA ARG A 22 -7.13 -8.90 -12.75
C ARG A 22 -5.79 -8.98 -12.00
N LYS A 23 -4.81 -9.73 -12.52
CA LYS A 23 -3.53 -9.99 -11.84
C LYS A 23 -2.53 -8.85 -12.05
N LEU A 24 -2.61 -7.83 -11.19
CA LEU A 24 -1.55 -6.83 -11.04
C LEU A 24 -0.31 -7.50 -10.42
N ARG A 25 0.84 -7.42 -11.10
CA ARG A 25 2.12 -7.94 -10.58
C ARG A 25 3.05 -6.79 -10.21
N ILE A 26 3.32 -6.63 -8.91
CA ILE A 26 4.35 -5.71 -8.42
C ILE A 26 5.71 -6.35 -8.74
N THR A 27 6.38 -5.85 -9.78
CA THR A 27 7.70 -6.35 -10.21
C THR A 27 8.84 -5.68 -9.46
N TYR A 28 8.64 -4.41 -9.10
CA TYR A 28 9.59 -3.58 -8.36
C TYR A 28 8.82 -2.66 -7.43
N CYS A 29 9.23 -2.61 -6.17
CA CYS A 29 8.80 -1.59 -5.23
C CYS A 29 10.07 -0.87 -4.77
N LEU A 30 10.09 0.45 -4.88
CA LEU A 30 11.20 1.30 -4.48
C LEU A 30 10.80 1.96 -3.16
N ALA A 31 11.57 1.71 -2.11
CA ALA A 31 11.42 2.40 -0.83
C ALA A 31 12.57 3.40 -0.65
N PHE A 32 12.22 4.65 -0.33
CA PHE A 32 13.18 5.69 0.01
C PHE A 32 13.31 5.76 1.53
N LYS A 33 14.53 5.60 2.06
CA LYS A 33 14.82 5.80 3.48
C LYS A 33 15.44 7.19 3.65
N GLU A 34 14.76 8.09 4.35
CA GLU A 34 15.41 9.28 4.88
C GLU A 34 16.19 8.86 6.14
N THR A 35 17.51 8.78 6.01
CA THR A 35 18.41 8.30 7.06
C THR A 35 18.55 9.33 8.17
N SER A 36 17.76 9.22 9.24
CA SER A 36 18.10 9.81 10.54
C SER A 36 18.72 8.80 11.52
N ASN A 37 18.83 7.51 11.16
CA ASN A 37 19.61 6.52 11.91
C ASN A 37 20.10 5.36 11.03
N GLN A 38 21.37 5.00 11.24
CA GLN A 38 22.12 3.94 10.54
C GLN A 38 21.67 2.54 10.98
N ASP A 39 20.40 2.21 10.76
CA ASP A 39 19.90 0.85 10.93
C ASP A 39 20.15 0.05 9.64
N HIS A 40 21.19 -0.77 9.64
CA HIS A 40 21.61 -1.59 8.50
C HIS A 40 20.78 -2.88 8.29
N ASN A 41 19.69 -3.08 9.03
CA ASN A 41 18.93 -4.34 8.99
C ASN A 41 17.65 -4.22 8.16
N VAL A 42 17.79 -4.28 6.83
CA VAL A 42 16.71 -4.13 5.84
C VAL A 42 15.77 -5.35 5.81
N GLU A 43 16.29 -6.55 6.07
CA GLU A 43 15.50 -7.79 6.15
C GLU A 43 14.45 -7.70 7.27
N LYS A 44 14.81 -7.12 8.42
CA LYS A 44 13.89 -6.91 9.55
C LYS A 44 12.63 -6.13 9.17
N TRP A 45 12.74 -5.15 8.27
CA TRP A 45 11.60 -4.33 7.84
C TRP A 45 10.69 -5.04 6.83
N ARG A 46 11.19 -6.07 6.14
CA ARG A 46 10.39 -6.83 5.16
C ARG A 46 9.27 -7.63 5.83
N ASP A 47 9.54 -8.17 7.02
CA ASP A 47 8.59 -8.99 7.76
C ASP A 47 7.55 -8.15 8.51
N HIS A 48 7.87 -6.90 8.85
CA HIS A 48 7.04 -6.00 9.65
C HIS A 48 6.53 -4.79 8.87
N LEU A 49 6.55 -4.85 7.53
CA LEU A 49 6.08 -3.75 6.70
C LEU A 49 4.57 -3.53 6.91
N ARG A 50 4.21 -2.33 7.36
CA ARG A 50 2.83 -1.85 7.49
C ARG A 50 2.55 -0.89 6.36
N VAL A 51 1.45 -1.12 5.63
CA VAL A 51 1.10 -0.34 4.44
C VAL A 51 -0.23 0.35 4.68
N MET A 52 -0.27 1.65 4.36
CA MET A 52 -1.50 2.44 4.42
C MET A 52 -1.85 2.99 3.04
N PHE A 53 -3.10 2.85 2.63
CA PHE A 53 -3.63 3.41 1.39
C PHE A 53 -4.58 4.57 1.71
N ALA A 54 -4.36 5.72 1.06
CA ALA A 54 -5.26 6.86 1.08
C ALA A 54 -5.79 7.09 -0.34
N ALA A 55 -6.63 6.17 -0.81
CA ALA A 55 -7.24 6.21 -2.13
C ALA A 55 -8.76 6.26 -1.97
N GLY A 56 -9.41 7.30 -2.49
CA GLY A 56 -10.85 7.53 -2.31
C GLY A 56 -11.44 8.43 -3.41
N GLY A 57 -12.71 8.79 -3.26
CA GLY A 57 -13.45 9.64 -4.20
C GLY A 57 -14.23 8.84 -5.25
N THR A 58 -13.56 8.05 -6.10
CA THR A 58 -14.21 7.18 -7.10
C THR A 58 -13.50 5.83 -7.26
N GLY A 59 -14.19 4.87 -7.90
CA GLY A 59 -13.65 3.53 -8.15
C GLY A 59 -12.31 3.49 -8.89
N GLY A 60 -12.01 4.51 -9.71
CA GLY A 60 -10.78 4.59 -10.50
C GLY A 60 -9.48 4.61 -9.67
N HIS A 61 -9.55 4.98 -8.39
CA HIS A 61 -8.39 4.92 -7.48
C HIS A 61 -8.54 3.79 -6.45
N ILE A 62 -9.78 3.49 -6.06
CA ILE A 62 -10.09 2.49 -5.02
C ILE A 62 -9.71 1.08 -5.48
N TYR A 63 -10.16 0.65 -6.67
CA TYR A 63 -9.92 -0.71 -7.13
C TYR A 63 -8.45 -0.99 -7.47
N PRO A 64 -7.69 -0.06 -8.08
CA PRO A 64 -6.24 -0.24 -8.20
C PRO A 64 -5.54 -0.35 -6.85
N ALA A 65 -5.94 0.43 -5.84
CA ALA A 65 -5.35 0.33 -4.50
C ALA A 65 -5.64 -1.03 -3.85
N ILE A 66 -6.87 -1.55 -3.98
CA ILE A 66 -7.24 -2.91 -3.55
C ILE A 66 -6.39 -3.96 -4.27
N ALA A 67 -6.24 -3.86 -5.59
CA ALA A 67 -5.46 -4.85 -6.35
C ALA A 67 -3.96 -4.82 -5.99
N ILE A 68 -3.40 -3.65 -5.64
CA ILE A 68 -2.05 -3.55 -5.08
C ILE A 68 -2.00 -4.21 -3.70
N ALA A 69 -2.99 -3.98 -2.83
CA ALA A 69 -3.08 -4.61 -1.53
C ALA A 69 -3.15 -6.15 -1.63
N ASP A 70 -3.93 -6.67 -2.56
CA ASP A 70 -4.02 -8.11 -2.85
C ASP A 70 -2.64 -8.67 -3.21
N GLN A 71 -1.94 -7.99 -4.12
CA GLN A 71 -0.61 -8.43 -4.52
C GLN A 71 0.44 -8.28 -3.40
N LEU A 72 0.26 -7.33 -2.47
CA LEU A 72 1.10 -7.27 -1.29
C LEU A 72 0.84 -8.46 -0.36
N LYS A 73 -0.41 -8.90 -0.20
CA LYS A 73 -0.77 -10.09 0.59
C LYS A 73 -0.26 -11.39 -0.04
N THR A 74 -0.20 -11.50 -1.37
CA THR A 74 0.37 -12.70 -2.02
C THR A 74 1.88 -12.87 -1.75
N ILE A 75 2.61 -11.77 -1.59
CA ILE A 75 4.05 -11.80 -1.27
C ILE A 75 4.29 -12.12 0.21
N ASN A 76 3.49 -11.57 1.12
CA ASN A 76 3.53 -11.92 2.54
C ASN A 76 2.13 -11.73 3.16
N PRO A 77 1.43 -12.83 3.51
CA PRO A 77 0.08 -12.79 4.07
C PRO A 77 -0.03 -12.04 5.41
N ASN A 78 1.06 -12.00 6.18
CA ASN A 78 1.11 -11.37 7.52
C ASN A 78 1.24 -9.85 7.47
N ARG A 79 1.38 -9.25 6.28
CA ARG A 79 1.45 -7.79 6.13
C ARG A 79 0.21 -7.11 6.67
N GLN A 80 0.41 -6.04 7.42
CA GLN A 80 -0.68 -5.21 7.92
C GLN A 80 -1.01 -4.15 6.88
N ILE A 81 -2.24 -4.17 6.39
CA ILE A 81 -2.74 -3.23 5.39
C ILE A 81 -3.92 -2.48 5.99
N LEU A 82 -3.87 -1.16 5.92
CA LEU A 82 -4.95 -0.28 6.35
C LEU A 82 -5.34 0.65 5.20
N PHE A 83 -6.62 0.79 4.95
CA PHE A 83 -7.14 1.84 4.09
C PHE A 83 -7.71 2.96 4.95
N ILE A 84 -7.47 4.19 4.53
CA ILE A 84 -8.06 5.38 5.10
C ILE A 84 -8.84 6.14 4.04
N GLY A 85 -9.97 6.71 4.44
CA GLY A 85 -10.83 7.46 3.54
C GLY A 85 -11.93 8.19 4.28
N THR A 86 -12.85 8.75 3.52
CA THR A 86 -14.00 9.47 4.07
C THR A 86 -15.10 8.49 4.48
N PRO A 87 -15.92 8.80 5.51
CA PRO A 87 -17.00 7.90 5.93
C PRO A 87 -18.05 7.66 4.83
N ASN A 88 -18.27 8.66 3.96
CA ASN A 88 -19.34 8.63 2.96
C ASN A 88 -18.83 8.36 1.53
N GLY A 89 -17.53 8.11 1.36
CA GLY A 89 -16.95 7.80 0.06
C GLY A 89 -17.18 6.35 -0.37
N MET A 90 -17.05 6.07 -1.67
CA MET A 90 -17.21 4.72 -2.22
C MET A 90 -16.24 3.70 -1.57
N GLU A 91 -15.10 4.18 -1.08
CA GLU A 91 -14.11 3.37 -0.37
C GLU A 91 -14.65 2.74 0.92
N SER A 92 -15.60 3.39 1.61
CA SER A 92 -16.13 2.89 2.88
C SER A 92 -16.93 1.60 2.73
N ILE A 93 -17.38 1.29 1.52
CA ILE A 93 -18.07 0.04 1.16
C ILE A 93 -17.11 -0.91 0.44
N ALA A 94 -16.41 -0.42 -0.57
CA ALA A 94 -15.60 -1.26 -1.45
C ALA A 94 -14.43 -1.92 -0.70
N VAL A 95 -13.76 -1.20 0.20
CA VAL A 95 -12.59 -1.71 0.92
C VAL A 95 -12.97 -2.82 1.91
N PRO A 96 -13.95 -2.63 2.83
CA PRO A 96 -14.37 -3.72 3.70
C PRO A 96 -14.91 -4.92 2.93
N SER A 97 -15.62 -4.69 1.81
CA SER A 97 -16.10 -5.78 0.94
C SER A 97 -14.98 -6.60 0.32
N ALA A 98 -13.80 -6.00 0.11
CA ALA A 98 -12.59 -6.68 -0.34
C ALA A 98 -11.81 -7.36 0.80
N GLY A 99 -12.26 -7.27 2.05
CA GLY A 99 -11.65 -7.93 3.21
C GLY A 99 -10.51 -7.16 3.87
N TYR A 100 -10.41 -5.84 3.63
CA TYR A 100 -9.37 -4.99 4.23
C TYR A 100 -9.90 -4.10 5.35
N ASP A 101 -9.02 -3.80 6.31
CA ASP A 101 -9.32 -2.84 7.37
C ASP A 101 -9.49 -1.43 6.79
N PHE A 102 -10.57 -0.76 7.23
CA PHE A 102 -10.90 0.60 6.83
C PHE A 102 -11.04 1.51 8.06
N ARG A 103 -10.42 2.69 8.00
CA ARG A 103 -10.58 3.75 9.01
C ARG A 103 -11.00 5.04 8.36
N THR A 104 -12.00 5.68 8.97
CA THR A 104 -12.54 6.94 8.47
C THR A 104 -11.74 8.13 9.00
N VAL A 105 -11.41 9.06 8.12
CA VAL A 105 -10.86 10.38 8.45
C VAL A 105 -11.90 11.43 8.06
N PRO A 106 -12.33 12.32 8.98
CA PRO A 106 -13.26 13.39 8.66
C PRO A 106 -12.67 14.32 7.60
N ALA A 107 -13.44 14.60 6.55
CA ALA A 107 -13.13 15.70 5.64
C ALA A 107 -13.55 17.01 6.32
N THR A 108 -12.72 17.50 7.24
CA THR A 108 -12.96 18.81 7.84
C THR A 108 -12.68 19.87 6.79
N ILE A 109 -13.71 20.59 6.38
CA ILE A 109 -13.55 21.84 5.64
C ILE A 109 -13.13 22.86 6.68
N HIS A 110 -11.88 23.34 6.61
CA HIS A 110 -11.52 24.51 7.40
C HIS A 110 -12.27 25.69 6.80
N PRO A 111 -13.19 26.34 7.53
CA PRO A 111 -13.87 27.51 7.01
C PRO A 111 -12.81 28.57 6.73
N VAL A 112 -12.69 28.98 5.47
CA VAL A 112 -11.93 30.18 5.11
C VAL A 112 -12.78 31.35 5.60
N ILE A 113 -12.39 31.91 6.74
CA ILE A 113 -12.84 33.20 7.24
C ILE A 113 -12.16 34.34 6.47
#